data_AF-A0A084DI54-F1
#
_entry.id   AF-A0A084DI54-F1
#
_cell.length_a   1.000
_cell.length_b   1.000
_cell.length_c   1.000
_cell.angle_alpha   90.00
_cell.angle_beta   90.00
_cell.angle_gamma   90.00
#
_symmetry.space_group_name_H-M   'P 1'
#
loop_
_entity.id
_entity.type
_entity.pdbx_description
1 polymer ?
#
loop_
_entity_poly.entity_id
_entity_poly.type
_entity_poly.pdbx_seq_one_letter_code
_entity_poly.pdbx_strand_id
1 'polypeptide(L)'
;MDDIRIIRDLAALHGTAYIELMGGPYARKCWNEGSLFFEEEVFGLIEPAIARQIPDYDHAAFNGIGMPDWLRIVAELNDTRGMLGAAAQRTAALDRLGYVFRDSRRDFVARLDAGCTELADMIAGIDAWTSETRTRHDQVTILGI
;
A
#
# COMPACT_ATOMS: atom_id res chain seq x y z
N MET A 1 -12.05 -3.02 9.56
CA MET A 1 -10.67 -3.47 9.26
C MET A 1 -10.19 -4.54 10.23
N ASP A 2 -10.12 -5.79 9.76
CA ASP A 2 -9.79 -6.94 10.63
C ASP A 2 -8.43 -7.61 10.35
N ASP A 3 -7.82 -7.36 9.19
CA ASP A 3 -6.53 -7.95 8.77
C ASP A 3 -5.77 -6.96 7.87
N ILE A 4 -4.62 -6.46 8.34
CA ILE A 4 -3.74 -5.59 7.54
C ILE A 4 -2.58 -6.43 7.03
N ARG A 5 -2.61 -6.80 5.75
CA ARG A 5 -1.56 -7.64 5.17
C ARG A 5 -1.42 -7.45 3.66
N ILE A 6 -0.25 -7.84 3.15
CA ILE A 6 -0.05 -8.11 1.73
C ILE A 6 -0.57 -9.50 1.42
N ILE A 7 -1.35 -9.63 0.35
CA ILE A 7 -1.70 -10.92 -0.25
C ILE A 7 -0.76 -11.17 -1.43
N ARG A 8 -0.17 -12.37 -1.49
CA ARG A 8 0.76 -12.79 -2.57
C ARG A 8 0.25 -14.00 -3.35
N ASP A 9 -0.54 -14.84 -2.69
CA ASP A 9 -1.14 -16.02 -3.30
C ASP A 9 -2.46 -15.64 -3.96
N LEU A 10 -2.55 -15.85 -5.28
CA LEU A 10 -3.77 -15.63 -6.05
C LEU A 10 -4.94 -16.50 -5.55
N ALA A 11 -4.66 -17.69 -5.01
CA ALA A 11 -5.70 -18.58 -4.48
C ALA A 11 -6.36 -18.03 -3.21
N ALA A 12 -5.74 -17.07 -2.53
CA ALA A 12 -6.30 -16.39 -1.35
C ALA A 12 -7.21 -15.20 -1.71
N LEU A 13 -7.29 -14.83 -2.99
CA LEU A 13 -8.17 -13.76 -3.45
C LEU A 13 -9.60 -14.28 -3.61
N HIS A 14 -10.53 -13.70 -2.88
CA HIS A 14 -11.95 -14.07 -2.93
C HIS A 14 -12.78 -12.91 -3.49
N GLY A 15 -13.24 -13.05 -4.73
CA GLY A 15 -13.94 -11.98 -5.45
C GLY A 15 -12.97 -11.10 -6.22
N THR A 16 -13.37 -9.86 -6.54
CA THR A 16 -12.61 -8.96 -7.41
C THR A 16 -12.16 -7.68 -6.73
N ALA A 17 -12.53 -7.42 -5.48
CA ALA A 17 -12.36 -6.17 -4.74
C ALA A 17 -10.94 -5.95 -4.15
N TYR A 18 -9.88 -6.18 -4.94
CA TYR A 18 -8.49 -5.97 -4.54
C TYR A 18 -7.74 -4.98 -5.42
N ILE A 19 -6.87 -4.19 -4.81
CA ILE A 19 -5.89 -3.36 -5.50
C ILE A 19 -4.64 -4.21 -5.77
N GLU A 20 -4.09 -4.12 -6.99
CA GLU A 20 -2.86 -4.80 -7.39
C GLU A 20 -1.70 -3.80 -7.56
N LEU A 21 -0.57 -4.06 -6.90
CA LEU A 21 0.72 -3.44 -7.22
C LEU A 21 1.52 -4.36 -8.12
N MET A 22 1.67 -3.96 -9.38
CA MET A 22 2.34 -4.73 -10.43
C MET A 22 3.68 -4.08 -10.80
N GLY A 23 4.73 -4.88 -10.98
CA GLY A 23 5.99 -4.41 -11.55
C GLY A 23 5.87 -4.22 -13.07
N GLY A 24 6.32 -3.06 -13.58
CA GLY A 24 6.26 -2.75 -15.01
C GLY A 24 4.95 -2.07 -15.46
N PRO A 25 4.83 -1.77 -16.77
CA PRO A 25 3.67 -1.08 -17.33
C PRO A 25 2.45 -2.00 -17.42
N TYR A 26 1.24 -1.42 -17.34
CA TYR A 26 -0.01 -2.18 -17.52
C TYR A 26 -0.02 -3.00 -18.82
N ALA A 27 -0.03 -4.32 -18.67
CA ALA A 27 0.03 -5.28 -19.78
C ALA A 27 -1.35 -5.79 -20.24
N ARG A 28 -2.43 -5.04 -19.97
CA ARG A 28 -3.83 -5.44 -20.27
C ARG A 28 -4.29 -6.71 -19.56
N LYS A 29 -3.70 -6.97 -18.39
CA LYS A 29 -3.98 -8.14 -17.55
C LYS A 29 -3.84 -7.73 -16.09
N CYS A 30 -4.79 -8.16 -15.26
CA CYS A 30 -4.70 -8.12 -13.81
C CYS A 30 -4.37 -9.52 -13.26
N TRP A 31 -4.09 -9.59 -11.96
CA TRP A 31 -3.73 -10.83 -11.25
C TRP A 31 -2.41 -11.39 -11.76
N ASN A 32 -1.39 -10.54 -11.84
CA ASN A 32 -0.09 -10.93 -12.35
C ASN A 32 0.74 -11.66 -11.30
N GLU A 33 1.51 -12.64 -11.77
CA GLU A 33 2.45 -13.35 -10.93
C GLU A 33 3.53 -12.38 -10.43
N GLY A 34 3.84 -12.45 -9.13
CA GLY A 34 4.81 -11.56 -8.50
C GLY A 34 4.27 -10.19 -8.10
N SER A 35 3.00 -9.87 -8.38
CA SER A 35 2.35 -8.67 -7.85
C SER A 35 2.06 -8.80 -6.34
N LEU A 36 1.80 -7.66 -5.71
CA LEU A 36 1.20 -7.59 -4.38
C LEU A 36 -0.27 -7.24 -4.51
N PHE A 37 -1.11 -7.83 -3.66
CA PHE A 37 -2.54 -7.58 -3.63
C PHE A 37 -2.98 -7.09 -2.25
N PHE A 38 -3.96 -6.20 -2.23
CA PHE A 38 -4.48 -5.57 -1.02
C PHE A 38 -5.99 -5.46 -1.12
N GLU A 39 -6.68 -5.65 0.00
CA GLU A 39 -8.06 -5.19 0.11
C GLU A 39 -8.10 -3.66 -0.01
N GLU A 40 -9.17 -3.12 -0.60
CA GLU A 40 -9.34 -1.67 -0.80
C GLU A 40 -9.15 -0.87 0.51
N GLU A 41 -9.77 -1.35 1.60
CA GLU A 41 -9.65 -0.72 2.92
C GLU A 41 -8.19 -0.65 3.41
N VAL A 42 -7.44 -1.71 3.16
CA VAL A 42 -6.04 -1.85 3.58
C VAL A 42 -5.13 -0.99 2.72
N PHE A 43 -5.32 -0.98 1.41
CA PHE A 43 -4.56 -0.12 0.49
C PHE A 43 -4.79 1.37 0.79
N GLY A 44 -6.01 1.72 1.18
CA GLY A 44 -6.39 3.06 1.62
C GLY A 44 -5.50 3.64 2.71
N LEU A 45 -4.90 2.81 3.58
CA LEU A 45 -3.99 3.27 4.64
C LEU A 45 -2.76 3.99 4.07
N ILE A 46 -2.23 3.53 2.93
CA ILE A 46 -0.99 4.03 2.33
C ILE A 46 -1.24 5.01 1.18
N GLU A 47 -2.46 5.07 0.69
CA GLU A 47 -2.86 5.86 -0.47
C GLU A 47 -2.53 7.36 -0.36
N PRO A 48 -2.64 8.02 0.82
CA PRO A 48 -2.26 9.43 0.91
C PRO A 48 -0.78 9.70 0.62
N ALA A 49 0.13 8.74 0.84
CA ALA A 49 1.52 8.91 0.42
C ALA A 49 1.57 9.02 -1.11
N ILE A 50 0.96 8.06 -1.81
CA ILE A 50 0.88 8.04 -3.28
C ILE A 50 0.31 9.36 -3.82
N ALA A 51 -0.86 9.79 -3.31
CA ALA A 51 -1.52 11.01 -3.75
C ALA A 51 -0.70 12.30 -3.49
N ARG A 52 0.14 12.33 -2.44
CA ARG A 52 1.04 13.47 -2.18
C ARG A 52 2.18 13.56 -3.19
N GLN A 53 2.63 12.44 -3.76
CA GLN A 53 3.73 12.41 -4.73
C GLN A 53 3.27 12.44 -6.18
N ILE A 54 2.07 11.94 -6.46
CA ILE A 54 1.50 11.76 -7.80
C ILE A 54 0.24 12.62 -7.91
N PRO A 55 0.32 13.85 -8.45
CA PRO A 55 -0.79 14.81 -8.47
C PRO A 55 -2.05 14.33 -9.20
N ASP A 56 -1.87 13.50 -10.23
CA ASP A 56 -2.95 12.96 -11.06
C ASP A 56 -3.33 11.52 -10.65
N TYR A 57 -3.00 11.11 -9.42
CA TYR A 57 -3.37 9.80 -8.90
C TYR A 57 -4.90 9.66 -8.80
N ASP A 58 -5.42 8.57 -9.37
CA ASP A 58 -6.84 8.24 -9.32
C ASP A 58 -7.01 6.80 -8.83
N HIS A 59 -7.67 6.64 -7.67
CA HIS A 59 -7.98 5.35 -7.07
C HIS A 59 -8.69 4.38 -8.03
N ALA A 60 -9.57 4.91 -8.88
CA ALA A 60 -10.39 4.13 -9.82
C ALA A 60 -9.70 3.93 -11.19
N ALA A 61 -8.42 4.30 -11.32
CA ALA A 61 -7.68 4.21 -12.56
C ALA A 61 -6.44 3.30 -12.45
N PHE A 62 -5.82 3.05 -13.60
CA PHE A 62 -4.51 2.41 -13.65
C PHE A 62 -3.42 3.47 -13.63
N ASN A 63 -2.65 3.49 -12.56
CA ASN A 63 -1.64 4.50 -12.30
C ASN A 63 -0.26 3.91 -12.55
N GLY A 64 0.33 4.25 -13.70
CA GLY A 64 1.73 3.94 -14.00
C GLY A 64 2.65 4.97 -13.32
N ILE A 65 3.52 4.50 -12.44
CA ILE A 65 4.43 5.34 -11.64
C ILE A 65 5.87 4.96 -11.98
N GLY A 66 6.64 5.93 -12.48
CA GLY A 66 8.07 5.74 -12.72
C GLY A 66 8.81 5.36 -11.44
N MET A 67 9.78 4.44 -11.53
CA MET A 67 10.50 3.92 -10.37
C MET A 67 11.13 5.02 -9.48
N PRO A 68 11.69 6.13 -10.01
CA PRO A 68 12.16 7.22 -9.14
C PRO A 68 11.06 7.80 -8.23
N ASP A 69 9.85 7.96 -8.75
CA ASP A 69 8.71 8.48 -7.99
C ASP A 69 8.18 7.44 -7.02
N TRP A 70 8.11 6.17 -7.45
CA TRP A 70 7.76 5.05 -6.59
C TRP A 70 8.71 4.92 -5.39
N LEU A 71 10.02 5.09 -5.60
CA LEU A 71 11.00 5.07 -4.51
C LEU A 71 10.82 6.23 -3.52
N ARG A 72 10.35 7.40 -3.98
CA ARG A 72 9.99 8.51 -3.07
C ARG A 72 8.79 8.16 -2.20
N ILE A 73 7.77 7.51 -2.78
CA ILE A 73 6.60 6.99 -2.06
C ILE A 73 7.06 5.96 -1.02
N VAL A 74 7.87 4.97 -1.41
CA VAL A 74 8.38 3.94 -0.48
C VAL A 74 9.23 4.53 0.65
N ALA A 75 10.00 5.60 0.38
CA ALA A 75 10.74 6.31 1.42
C ALA A 75 9.79 6.95 2.46
N GLU A 76 8.73 7.63 2.00
CA GLU A 76 7.72 8.21 2.91
C GLU A 76 6.97 7.14 3.73
N LEU A 77 6.65 6.00 3.10
CA LEU A 77 6.06 4.87 3.80
C LEU A 77 7.01 4.34 4.88
N ASN A 78 8.31 4.21 4.58
CA ASN A 78 9.32 3.80 5.55
C ASN A 78 9.47 4.79 6.71
N ASP A 79 9.40 6.10 6.46
CA ASP A 79 9.36 7.12 7.52
C ASP A 79 8.13 6.92 8.42
N THR A 80 6.97 6.69 7.81
CA THR A 80 5.72 6.42 8.52
C THR A 80 5.83 5.13 9.35
N ARG A 81 6.43 4.07 8.81
CA ARG A 81 6.73 2.83 9.52
C ARG A 81 7.59 3.07 10.77
N GLY A 82 8.63 3.91 10.66
CA GLY A 82 9.47 4.29 11.80
C GLY A 82 8.65 4.95 12.93
N MET A 83 7.67 5.79 12.58
CA MET A 83 6.82 6.47 13.54
C MET A 83 5.78 5.55 14.21
N LEU A 84 5.28 4.52 13.52
CA LEU A 84 4.33 3.55 14.09
C LEU A 84 4.94 2.78 15.28
N GLY A 85 6.24 2.49 15.21
CA GLY A 85 6.99 1.80 16.28
C GLY A 85 7.29 2.68 17.50
N ALA A 86 7.22 4.01 17.37
CA ALA A 86 7.51 4.95 18.44
C ALA A 86 6.21 5.51 19.05
N ALA A 87 5.85 5.09 20.27
CA ALA A 87 4.59 5.47 20.92
C ALA A 87 4.32 6.99 20.92
N ALA A 88 5.37 7.80 21.12
CA ALA A 88 5.28 9.26 21.11
C ALA A 88 4.96 9.87 19.73
N GLN A 89 5.18 9.13 18.65
CA GLN A 89 4.97 9.58 17.26
C GLN A 89 3.75 8.95 16.60
N ARG A 90 3.10 7.99 17.26
CA ARG A 90 1.96 7.25 16.68
C ARG A 90 0.84 8.17 16.21
N THR A 91 0.45 9.18 16.99
CA THR A 91 -0.60 10.13 16.55
C THR A 91 -0.23 10.79 15.22
N ALA A 92 1.01 11.25 15.08
CA ALA A 92 1.49 11.85 13.85
C ALA A 92 1.59 10.84 12.70
N ALA A 93 1.86 9.57 12.98
CA ALA A 93 1.80 8.50 11.98
C ALA A 93 0.36 8.30 11.50
N LEU A 94 -0.60 8.21 12.41
CA LEU A 94 -2.02 8.01 12.10
C LEU A 94 -2.61 9.11 11.22
N ASP A 95 -2.13 10.35 11.36
CA ASP A 95 -2.57 11.49 10.55
C ASP A 95 -1.97 11.49 9.13
N ARG A 96 -0.96 10.65 8.86
CA ARG A 96 -0.42 10.43 7.50
C ARG A 96 -1.17 9.35 6.72
N LEU A 97 -1.94 8.52 7.42
CA LEU A 97 -2.66 7.38 6.85
C LEU A 97 -4.00 7.81 6.24
N GLY A 98 -4.47 7.02 5.27
CA GLY A 98 -5.80 7.17 4.70
C GLY A 98 -6.79 6.22 5.36
N TYR A 99 -8.07 6.62 5.38
CA TYR A 99 -9.15 5.82 5.95
C TYR A 99 -10.34 5.91 4.99
N VAL A 100 -10.47 4.91 4.12
CA VAL A 100 -11.42 4.94 2.98
C VAL A 100 -12.86 4.86 3.46
N PHE A 101 -13.16 3.98 4.42
CA PHE A 101 -14.51 3.84 4.97
C PHE A 101 -14.68 4.62 6.27
N ARG A 102 -15.92 5.03 6.54
CA ARG A 102 -16.32 5.84 7.70
C ARG A 102 -15.73 5.31 9.02
N ASP A 103 -15.69 3.99 9.14
CA ASP A 103 -15.34 3.30 10.37
C ASP A 103 -13.88 2.83 10.41
N SER A 104 -13.14 2.89 9.29
CA SER A 104 -11.77 2.36 9.19
C SER A 104 -10.82 2.94 10.25
N ARG A 105 -10.90 4.25 10.53
CA ARG A 105 -10.06 4.87 11.57
C ARG A 105 -10.41 4.36 12.96
N ARG A 106 -11.71 4.23 13.26
CA ARG A 106 -12.17 3.73 14.56
C ARG A 106 -11.70 2.30 14.77
N ASP A 107 -11.87 1.47 13.74
CA ASP A 107 -11.52 0.05 13.80
C ASP A 107 -10.00 -0.15 13.92
N PHE A 108 -9.19 0.63 13.19
CA PHE A 108 -7.73 0.63 13.34
C PHE A 108 -7.32 1.03 14.77
N VAL A 109 -7.88 2.12 15.31
CA VAL A 109 -7.55 2.61 16.66
C VAL A 109 -8.00 1.64 17.75
N ALA A 110 -9.11 0.92 17.55
CA ALA A 110 -9.56 -0.12 18.49
C ALA A 110 -8.54 -1.26 18.65
N ARG A 111 -7.65 -1.44 17.67
CA ARG A 111 -6.58 -2.44 17.65
C ARG A 111 -5.19 -1.80 17.50
N LEU A 112 -5.00 -0.58 18.01
CA LEU A 112 -3.86 0.28 17.68
C LEU A 112 -2.48 -0.43 17.69
N ASP A 113 -2.14 -1.20 18.72
CA ASP A 113 -0.84 -1.88 18.79
C ASP A 113 -0.68 -2.95 17.70
N ALA A 114 -1.71 -3.76 17.49
CA ALA A 114 -1.73 -4.78 16.45
C ALA A 114 -1.73 -4.11 15.06
N GLY A 115 -2.60 -3.13 14.83
CA GLY A 115 -2.69 -2.42 13.55
C GLY A 115 -1.40 -1.67 13.20
N CYS A 116 -0.72 -1.05 14.16
CA CYS A 116 0.60 -0.46 13.94
C CYS A 116 1.65 -1.51 13.53
N THR A 117 1.64 -2.67 14.17
CA THR A 117 2.58 -3.77 13.87
C THR A 117 2.32 -4.35 12.49
N GLU A 118 1.07 -4.70 12.21
CA GLU A 118 0.62 -5.26 10.94
C GLU A 118 0.87 -4.28 9.77
N LEU A 119 0.58 -2.99 9.94
CA LEU A 119 0.89 -1.96 8.95
C LEU A 119 2.39 -1.76 8.75
N ALA A 120 3.19 -1.80 9.82
CA ALA A 120 4.65 -1.73 9.72
C ALA A 120 5.22 -2.91 8.92
N ASP A 121 4.69 -4.12 9.14
CA ASP A 121 5.07 -5.33 8.40
C ASP A 121 4.63 -5.25 6.93
N MET A 122 3.43 -4.73 6.68
CA MET A 122 2.93 -4.47 5.32
C MET A 122 3.85 -3.51 4.56
N ILE A 123 4.24 -2.39 5.18
CA ILE A 123 5.16 -1.42 4.57
C ILE A 123 6.53 -2.05 4.32
N ALA A 124 7.05 -2.84 5.27
CA ALA A 124 8.31 -3.56 5.09
C ALA A 124 8.25 -4.56 3.91
N GLY A 125 7.10 -5.23 3.73
CA GLY A 125 6.88 -6.13 2.61
C GLY A 125 6.80 -5.42 1.25
N ILE A 126 6.26 -4.19 1.21
CA ILE A 126 6.28 -3.32 0.01
C ILE A 126 7.71 -2.89 -0.32
N ASP A 127 8.51 -2.50 0.68
CA ASP A 127 9.91 -2.10 0.51
C ASP A 127 10.78 -3.25 -0.01
N ALA A 128 10.62 -4.45 0.56
CA ALA A 128 11.30 -5.66 0.11
C ALA A 128 10.93 -6.01 -1.34
N TRP A 129 9.64 -6.02 -1.66
CA TRP A 129 9.16 -6.26 -3.02
C TRP A 129 9.68 -5.20 -4.00
N THR A 130 9.67 -3.92 -3.61
CA THR A 130 10.19 -2.82 -4.44
C THR A 130 11.68 -2.99 -4.74
N SER A 131 12.46 -3.44 -3.76
CA SER A 131 13.88 -3.71 -3.91
C SER A 131 14.17 -4.79 -4.94
N GLU A 132 13.32 -5.80 -5.06
CA GLU A 132 13.40 -6.83 -6.09
C GLU A 132 12.88 -6.31 -7.44
N THR A 133 11.69 -5.70 -7.46
CA THR A 133 11.01 -5.20 -8.66
C THR A 133 11.87 -4.21 -9.45
N ARG A 134 12.55 -3.28 -8.77
CA ARG A 134 13.41 -2.28 -9.40
C ARG A 134 14.64 -2.84 -10.14
N THR A 135 14.97 -4.13 -9.93
CA THR A 135 16.06 -4.79 -10.67
C THR A 135 15.64 -5.22 -12.08
N ARG A 136 14.33 -5.29 -12.33
CA ARG A 136 13.73 -5.80 -13.60
C ARG A 136 12.82 -4.79 -14.28
N HIS A 137 12.29 -3.84 -13.52
CA HIS A 137 11.29 -2.88 -13.99
C HIS A 137 11.70 -1.45 -13.63
N ASP A 138 11.43 -0.53 -14.55
CA ASP A 138 11.65 0.91 -14.41
C ASP A 138 10.40 1.67 -13.92
N GLN A 139 9.32 0.94 -13.63
CA GLN A 139 8.06 1.48 -13.14
C GLN A 139 7.29 0.45 -12.32
N VAL A 140 6.30 0.94 -11.57
CA VAL A 140 5.25 0.17 -10.89
C VAL A 140 3.90 0.67 -11.40
N THR A 141 2.97 -0.25 -11.64
CA THR A 141 1.58 0.10 -11.93
C THR A 141 0.70 -0.27 -10.76
N ILE A 142 -0.11 0.68 -10.29
CA ILE A 142 -1.23 0.43 -9.38
C ILE A 142 -2.46 0.16 -10.22
N LEU A 143 -3.07 -1.00 -10.06
CA LEU A 143 -4.31 -1.37 -10.74
C LEU A 143 -5.45 -1.32 -9.71
N GLY A 144 -6.21 -0.23 -9.78
CA GLY A 144 -7.47 -0.05 -9.03
C GLY A 144 -8.65 -0.76 -9.67
N ILE A 145 -9.82 -0.65 -9.05
CA ILE A 145 -11.09 -1.29 -9.47
C ILE A 145 -12.09 -0.26 -9.96
#